data_AF-A0A522DYZ2-F1
#
_entry.id   AF-A0A522DYZ2-F1
#
_cell.length_a   1.000
_cell.length_b   1.000
_cell.length_c   1.000
_cell.angle_alpha   90.00
_cell.angle_beta   90.00
_cell.angle_gamma   90.00
#
_symmetry.space_group_name_H-M   'P 1'
#
loop_
_entity.id
_entity.type
_entity.pdbx_description
1 polymer ?
#
loop_
_entity_poly.entity_id
_entity_poly.type
_entity_poly.pdbx_seq_one_letter_code
_entity_poly.pdbx_strand_id
1 'polypeptide(L)'
;MPYAITELEKAIVLAFLLSSKGKLEKFLNREEVLKRFKIRQRRMATRYMEKLVRKKVLEKKGNDYKLSGEGIRLAKNLLATGVALGYFRDIVGNKQI
;
A
#
# COMPACT_ATOMS: atom_id res chain seq x y z
N MET A 1 9.11 -3.80 17.67
CA MET A 1 8.95 -5.04 16.90
C MET A 1 8.41 -4.69 15.51
N PRO A 2 8.91 -5.23 14.41
CA PRO A 2 8.29 -4.99 13.11
C PRO A 2 6.91 -5.64 13.14
N TYR A 3 5.85 -4.84 13.14
CA TYR A 3 4.49 -5.37 13.05
C TYR A 3 4.39 -6.20 11.78
N ALA A 4 4.11 -7.50 11.90
CA ALA A 4 3.82 -8.34 10.75
C ALA A 4 2.64 -7.71 9.99
N ILE A 5 2.91 -7.25 8.77
CA ILE A 5 1.92 -6.64 7.89
C ILE A 5 1.35 -7.71 6.97
N THR A 6 0.03 -7.79 6.91
CA THR A 6 -0.68 -8.77 6.08
C THR A 6 -0.64 -8.38 4.60
N GLU A 7 -0.89 -9.33 3.70
CA GLU A 7 -0.95 -9.05 2.26
C GLU A 7 -1.99 -7.97 1.89
N LEU A 8 -3.14 -7.97 2.57
CA LEU A 8 -4.14 -6.92 2.37
C LEU A 8 -3.64 -5.55 2.83
N GLU A 9 -2.92 -5.50 3.95
CA GLU A 9 -2.30 -4.27 4.45
C GLU A 9 -1.24 -3.74 3.49
N LYS A 10 -0.40 -4.62 2.91
CA LYS A 10 0.56 -4.27 1.85
C LYS A 10 -0.15 -3.69 0.63
N ALA A 11 -1.24 -4.33 0.19
CA ALA A 11 -2.03 -3.85 -0.94
C ALA A 11 -2.63 -2.46 -0.69
N ILE A 12 -3.10 -2.18 0.53
CA ILE A 12 -3.58 -0.84 0.93
C ILE A 12 -2.45 0.18 0.88
N VAL A 13 -1.29 -0.13 1.46
CA VAL A 13 -0.12 0.75 1.45
C VAL A 13 0.33 1.08 0.02
N LEU A 14 0.36 0.10 -0.87
CA LEU A 14 0.66 0.30 -2.29
C LEU A 14 -0.43 1.09 -3.01
N ALA A 15 -1.71 0.89 -2.68
CA ALA A 15 -2.80 1.68 -3.23
C ALA A 15 -2.65 3.17 -2.89
N PHE A 16 -2.23 3.50 -1.66
CA PHE A 16 -1.90 4.87 -1.27
C PHE A 16 -0.74 5.44 -2.08
N LEU A 17 0.35 4.68 -2.22
CA LEU A 17 1.51 5.07 -3.01
C LEU A 17 1.10 5.42 -4.45
N LEU A 18 0.35 4.54 -5.10
CA LEU A 18 -0.10 4.72 -6.48
C LEU A 18 -1.12 5.86 -6.64
N SER A 19 -2.03 6.03 -5.69
CA SER A 19 -3.03 7.11 -5.72
C SER A 19 -2.43 8.48 -5.41
N SER A 20 -1.32 8.54 -4.67
CA SER A 20 -0.62 9.81 -4.40
C SER A 20 0.05 10.43 -5.64
N LYS A 21 0.26 9.65 -6.72
CA LYS A 21 0.96 10.07 -7.95
C LYS A 21 2.28 10.82 -7.67
N GLY A 22 3.04 10.34 -6.69
CA GLY A 22 4.32 10.92 -6.27
C GLY A 22 4.23 12.01 -5.21
N LYS A 23 3.03 12.52 -4.88
CA LYS A 23 2.81 13.51 -3.81
C LYS A 23 2.51 12.80 -2.48
N LEU A 24 3.54 12.17 -1.89
CA LEU A 24 3.41 11.26 -0.74
C LEU A 24 2.87 11.92 0.54
N GLU A 25 3.09 13.22 0.71
CA GLU A 25 2.62 13.96 1.90
C GLU A 25 1.17 14.44 1.78
N LYS A 26 0.53 14.25 0.61
CA LYS A 26 -0.84 14.69 0.36
C LYS A 26 -1.82 13.78 1.08
N PHE A 27 -2.76 14.39 1.81
CA PHE A 27 -3.96 13.71 2.28
C PHE A 27 -4.87 13.37 1.09
N LEU A 28 -5.21 12.09 0.98
CA LEU A 28 -6.10 11.53 -0.02
C LEU A 28 -7.45 11.24 0.61
N ASN A 29 -8.52 11.53 -0.14
CA ASN A 29 -9.84 11.13 0.28
C ASN A 29 -9.93 9.60 0.32
N ARG A 30 -10.54 9.04 1.36
CA ARG A 30 -10.72 7.59 1.50
C ARG A 30 -11.30 6.95 0.24
N GLU A 31 -12.32 7.56 -0.37
CA GLU A 31 -12.98 7.01 -1.55
C GLU A 31 -12.05 6.97 -2.78
N GLU A 32 -11.09 7.90 -2.88
CA GLU A 32 -10.07 7.89 -3.94
C GLU A 32 -9.18 6.64 -3.86
N VAL A 33 -8.81 6.23 -2.65
CA VAL A 33 -8.02 5.02 -2.43
C VAL A 33 -8.88 3.77 -2.61
N LEU A 34 -10.11 3.76 -2.11
CA LEU A 34 -11.02 2.62 -2.20
C LEU A 34 -11.42 2.27 -3.64
N LYS A 35 -11.31 3.19 -4.60
CA LYS A 35 -11.50 2.91 -6.03
C LYS A 35 -10.52 1.87 -6.58
N ARG A 36 -9.36 1.69 -5.95
CA ARG A 36 -8.37 0.64 -6.30
C ARG A 36 -8.83 -0.77 -5.92
N PHE A 37 -9.87 -0.89 -5.09
CA PHE A 37 -10.38 -2.16 -4.60
C PHE A 37 -11.75 -2.48 -5.20
N LYS A 38 -12.03 -3.79 -5.40
CA LYS A 38 -13.36 -4.26 -5.79
C LYS A 38 -14.38 -3.88 -4.73
N ILE A 39 -15.63 -3.56 -5.12
CA ILE A 39 -16.69 -3.08 -4.22
C ILE A 39 -16.83 -3.96 -2.97
N ARG A 40 -16.89 -5.28 -3.15
CA ARG A 40 -16.98 -6.28 -2.07
C ARG A 40 -15.83 -6.24 -1.06
N GLN A 41 -14.66 -5.75 -1.46
CA GLN A 41 -13.48 -5.63 -0.59
C GLN A 41 -13.39 -4.27 0.11
N ARG A 42 -14.16 -3.25 -0.32
CA ARG A 42 -14.04 -1.88 0.20
C ARG A 42 -14.31 -1.79 1.70
N ARG A 43 -15.36 -2.48 2.20
CA ARG A 43 -15.68 -2.50 3.64
C ARG A 43 -14.52 -3.08 4.46
N MET A 44 -13.87 -4.13 3.94
CA MET A 44 -12.71 -4.73 4.56
C MET A 44 -11.50 -3.79 4.50
N ALA A 45 -11.22 -3.20 3.33
CA ALA A 45 -10.14 -2.24 3.16
C ALA A 45 -10.26 -1.05 4.13
N THR A 46 -11.46 -0.49 4.29
CA THR A 46 -11.72 0.58 5.27
C THR A 46 -11.36 0.15 6.69
N ARG A 47 -11.76 -1.05 7.14
CA ARG A 47 -11.40 -1.56 8.47
C ARG A 47 -9.89 -1.70 8.65
N TYR A 48 -9.18 -2.12 7.61
CA TYR A 48 -7.74 -2.28 7.64
C TYR A 48 -7.00 -0.93 7.54
N MET A 49 -7.55 0.08 6.88
CA MET A 49 -7.03 1.45 6.94
C MET A 49 -7.01 1.98 8.38
N GLU A 50 -8.09 1.77 9.14
CA GLU A 50 -8.11 2.14 10.58
C GLU A 50 -7.08 1.35 11.40
N LYS A 51 -6.86 0.07 11.09
CA LYS A 51 -5.78 -0.71 11.71
C LYS A 51 -4.41 -0.13 11.38
N LEU A 52 -4.18 0.28 10.14
CA LEU A 52 -2.91 0.87 9.70
C LEU A 52 -2.65 2.24 10.33
N VAL A 53 -3.71 2.99 10.65
CA VAL A 53 -3.59 4.21 11.47
C VAL A 53 -3.11 3.88 12.88
N ARG A 54 -3.72 2.87 13.54
CA ARG A 54 -3.27 2.41 14.87
C ARG A 54 -1.84 1.88 14.87
N LYS A 55 -1.41 1.27 13.77
CA LYS A 55 -0.04 0.80 13.54
C LYS A 55 0.93 1.92 13.13
N LYS A 56 0.49 3.20 13.08
CA LYS A 56 1.28 4.36 12.65
C LYS A 56 1.84 4.29 11.23
N VAL A 57 1.24 3.46 10.37
CA VAL A 57 1.59 3.34 8.94
C VAL A 57 0.83 4.37 8.10
N LEU A 58 -0.39 4.70 8.52
CA LEU A 58 -1.20 5.77 7.95
C LEU A 58 -1.43 6.87 9.00
N GLU A 59 -1.60 8.09 8.52
CA GLU A 59 -2.15 9.21 9.28
C GLU A 59 -3.56 9.51 8.77
N LYS A 60 -4.46 9.92 9.68
CA LYS A 60 -5.86 10.21 9.37
C LYS A 60 -6.24 11.62 9.82
N LYS A 61 -6.97 12.34 8.97
CA LYS A 61 -7.57 13.65 9.25
C LYS A 61 -9.00 13.65 8.72
N GLY A 62 -9.98 13.49 9.60
CA GLY A 62 -11.39 13.35 9.19
C GLY A 62 -11.60 12.09 8.32
N ASN A 63 -12.05 12.29 7.09
CA ASN A 63 -12.21 11.21 6.09
C ASN A 63 -11.00 11.04 5.16
N ASP A 64 -9.95 11.83 5.37
CA ASP A 64 -8.76 11.80 4.54
C ASP A 64 -7.60 11.09 5.25
N TYR A 65 -6.73 10.48 4.45
CA TYR A 65 -5.64 9.64 4.90
C TYR A 65 -4.36 9.95 4.11
N LYS A 66 -3.20 9.77 4.73
CA LYS A 66 -1.91 9.76 4.02
C LYS A 66 -0.99 8.68 4.60
N LEU A 67 0.08 8.35 3.88
CA LEU A 67 1.15 7.54 4.44
C LEU A 67 1.92 8.35 5.49
N SER A 68 2.26 7.73 6.61
CA SER A 68 3.24 8.29 7.54
C SER A 68 4.65 8.15 6.98
N GLY A 69 5.66 8.73 7.65
CA GLY A 69 7.06 8.51 7.30
C GLY A 69 7.45 7.02 7.29
N GLU A 70 6.91 6.21 8.20
CA GLU A 70 7.12 4.75 8.21
C GLU A 70 6.37 4.06 7.06
N GLY A 71 5.13 4.48 6.80
CA GLY A 71 4.34 3.96 5.67
C GLY A 71 4.97 4.24 4.31
N ILE A 72 5.61 5.39 4.14
CA ILE A 72 6.35 5.73 2.92
C ILE A 72 7.55 4.78 2.74
N ARG A 73 8.35 4.55 3.79
CA ARG A 73 9.48 3.61 3.74
C ARG A 73 9.02 2.21 3.38
N LEU A 74 7.96 1.75 4.04
CA LEU A 74 7.35 0.45 3.76
C LEU A 74 6.86 0.36 2.30
N ALA A 75 6.14 1.37 1.81
CA ALA A 75 5.61 1.36 0.46
C ALA A 75 6.73 1.28 -0.60
N LYS A 76 7.82 2.02 -0.38
CA LYS A 76 9.01 1.98 -1.25
C LYS A 76 9.68 0.60 -1.21
N ASN A 77 9.84 0.01 -0.02
CA ASN A 77 10.40 -1.33 0.11
C ASN A 77 9.53 -2.39 -0.58
N LEU A 78 8.21 -2.33 -0.41
CA LEU A 78 7.28 -3.24 -1.08
C LEU A 78 7.36 -3.12 -2.60
N LEU A 79 7.44 -1.88 -3.12
CA LEU A 79 7.60 -1.65 -4.55
C LEU A 79 8.94 -2.21 -5.06
N ALA A 80 10.04 -1.94 -4.36
CA ALA A 80 11.37 -2.41 -4.74
C ALA A 80 11.49 -3.94 -4.70
N THR A 81 10.99 -4.60 -3.65
CA THR A 81 10.98 -6.07 -3.56
C THR A 81 10.08 -6.69 -4.62
N GLY A 82 8.90 -6.12 -4.88
CA GLY A 82 8.00 -6.60 -5.92
C GLY A 82 8.62 -6.49 -7.33
N VAL A 83 9.30 -5.37 -7.60
CA VAL A 83 10.03 -5.14 -8.85
C VAL A 83 11.22 -6.11 -8.98
N ALA A 84 12.01 -6.30 -7.92
CA ALA A 84 13.13 -7.25 -7.92
C ALA A 84 12.68 -8.70 -8.21
N LEU A 85 11.55 -9.13 -7.64
CA LEU A 85 10.97 -10.45 -7.91
C LEU A 85 10.44 -10.58 -9.35
N GLY A 86 9.86 -9.51 -9.90
CA GLY A 86 9.43 -9.46 -11.31
C GLY A 86 10.63 -9.62 -12.26
N TYR A 87 11.67 -8.82 -12.08
CA TYR A 87 12.91 -8.94 -12.88
C TYR A 87 13.57 -10.31 -12.75
N PHE A 88 13.62 -10.88 -11.55
CA PHE A 88 14.16 -12.23 -11.36
C PHE A 88 13.35 -13.28 -12.11
N ARG A 89 12.01 -13.16 -12.11
CA ARG A 89 11.13 -14.04 -12.88
C ARG A 89 11.34 -13.88 -14.39
N ASP A 90 11.56 -12.66 -14.87
CA ASP A 90 11.81 -12.40 -16.29
C ASP A 90 13.19 -12.94 -16.75
N ILE A 91 14.20 -12.92 -15.87
CA ILE A 91 15.52 -13.48 -16.14
C ILE A 91 15.50 -15.03 -16.13
N VAL A 92 14.81 -15.63 -15.16
CA VAL A 92 14.77 -17.10 -15.00
C VAL A 92 13.74 -17.75 -15.93
N GLY A 93 12.63 -17.07 -16.22
CA GLY A 93 11.55 -17.55 -17.09
C GLY A 93 11.89 -17.55 -18.58
N ASN A 94 12.98 -16.90 -18.99
CA ASN A 94 13.45 -16.86 -20.39
C ASN A 94 14.53 -17.91 -20.70
N LYS A 95 14.89 -18.78 -19.77
CA LYS A 95 15.63 -20.01 -20.08
C LYS A 95 14.62 -21.11 -20.43
N GLN A 96 14.13 -21.10 -21.67
CA GLN A 96 13.63 -22.34 -22.27
C GLN A 96 14.85 -23.23 -22.52
N ILE A 97 14.91 -24.36 -21.80
CA ILE A 97 15.72 -25.53 -22.15
C ILE A 97 14.85 -26.38 -23.07
#